data_AF-A0A946SH74-F1
#
_entry.id   AF-A0A946SH74-F1
#
_cell.length_a   1.000
_cell.length_b   1.000
_cell.length_c   1.000
_cell.angle_alpha   90.00
_cell.angle_beta   90.00
_cell.angle_gamma   90.00
#
_symmetry.space_group_name_H-M   'P 1'
#
loop_
_entity.id
_entity.type
_entity.pdbx_description
1 polymer ?
#
loop_
_entity_poly.entity_id
_entity_poly.type
_entity_poly.pdbx_seq_one_letter_code
_entity_poly.pdbx_strand_id
1 'polypeptide(L)'
;MRVDPQTGACLTELPLDCLNHAGGVAAVDGHAWVADSFFGHLFCFDSDGQVLRDHVSLAGPLPVGLAADGETLWHDDLWVPFFIRSGLDHDGQFVDCIEKPFREPFAPKPYGGVTRGMGHNDEGLWVIDREHGRIIQLSPRDPDGVAA
;
A
#
# COMPACT_ATOMS: atom_id res chain seq x y z
N MET A 1 -8.23 -3.30 -13.66
CA MET A 1 -8.63 -4.33 -14.64
C MET A 1 -8.88 -5.64 -13.89
N ARG A 2 -10.05 -6.27 -14.05
CA ARG A 2 -10.30 -7.64 -13.61
C ARG A 2 -9.93 -8.57 -14.76
N VAL A 3 -9.16 -9.61 -14.48
CA VAL A 3 -8.66 -10.56 -15.47
C VAL A 3 -9.10 -11.96 -15.06
N ASP A 4 -9.47 -12.79 -16.04
CA ASP A 4 -9.64 -14.22 -15.82
C ASP A 4 -8.25 -14.85 -15.58
N PRO A 5 -7.99 -15.41 -14.39
CA PRO A 5 -6.67 -15.95 -14.06
C PRO A 5 -6.29 -17.19 -14.88
N GLN A 6 -7.25 -17.91 -15.49
CA GLN A 6 -6.97 -19.09 -16.31
C GLN A 6 -6.62 -18.73 -17.74
N THR A 7 -7.28 -17.71 -18.29
CA THR A 7 -7.19 -17.38 -19.72
C THR A 7 -6.42 -16.08 -20.00
N GLY A 8 -6.23 -15.24 -18.98
CA GLY A 8 -5.70 -13.89 -19.14
C GLY A 8 -6.68 -12.91 -19.79
N ALA A 9 -7.94 -13.31 -20.00
CA ALA A 9 -8.94 -12.45 -20.61
C ALA A 9 -9.27 -11.25 -19.71
N CYS A 10 -9.27 -10.04 -20.29
CA CYS A 10 -9.79 -8.86 -19.60
C CYS A 10 -11.32 -9.00 -19.44
N LEU A 11 -11.79 -9.04 -18.19
CA LEU A 11 -13.19 -9.14 -17.84
C LEU A 11 -13.83 -7.77 -17.62
N THR A 12 -13.07 -6.83 -17.05
CA THR A 12 -13.56 -5.49 -16.68
C THR A 12 -12.40 -4.50 -16.55
N GLU A 13 -12.61 -3.24 -16.93
CA GLU A 13 -11.68 -2.14 -16.73
C GLU A 13 -12.37 -1.05 -15.92
N LEU A 14 -11.66 -0.50 -14.93
CA LEU A 14 -12.16 0.58 -14.08
C LEU A 14 -11.45 1.87 -14.49
N PRO A 15 -12.18 2.90 -14.95
CA PRO A 15 -11.57 4.20 -15.21
C PRO A 15 -11.11 4.83 -13.90
N LEU A 16 -9.91 5.40 -13.90
CA LEU A 16 -9.28 6.04 -12.73
C LEU A 16 -9.22 7.56 -12.91
N ASP A 17 -10.14 8.14 -13.68
CA ASP A 17 -10.14 9.56 -14.06
C ASP A 17 -10.33 10.52 -12.88
N CYS A 18 -10.79 9.99 -11.73
CA CYS A 18 -10.90 10.73 -10.48
C CYS A 18 -9.58 10.84 -9.70
N LEU A 19 -8.54 10.06 -10.08
CA LEU A 19 -7.22 10.13 -9.47
C LEU A 19 -6.28 11.01 -10.29
N ASN A 20 -5.40 11.73 -9.61
CA ASN A 20 -4.36 12.55 -10.23
C ASN A 20 -3.12 11.74 -10.53
N HIS A 21 -2.72 10.86 -9.60
CA HIS A 21 -1.63 9.93 -9.79
C HIS A 21 -1.96 8.60 -9.13
N ALA A 22 -2.50 7.65 -9.90
CA ALA A 22 -2.75 6.31 -9.41
C ALA A 22 -1.44 5.63 -8.98
N GLY A 23 -1.32 5.36 -7.69
CA GLY A 23 -0.22 4.62 -7.09
C GLY A 23 -0.54 3.14 -7.00
N GLY A 24 -0.66 2.66 -5.77
CA GLY A 24 -0.88 1.25 -5.45
C GLY A 24 -2.35 0.89 -5.35
N VAL A 25 -2.62 -0.41 -5.40
CA VAL A 25 -3.96 -0.97 -5.23
C VAL A 25 -3.94 -2.12 -4.22
N ALA A 26 -4.96 -2.18 -3.37
CA ALA A 26 -5.22 -3.29 -2.46
C ALA A 26 -6.69 -3.72 -2.56
N ALA A 27 -6.95 -5.02 -2.44
CA ALA A 27 -8.30 -5.55 -2.37
C ALA A 27 -8.71 -5.75 -0.91
N VAL A 28 -9.85 -5.19 -0.51
CA VAL A 28 -10.40 -5.28 0.86
C VAL A 28 -11.90 -5.47 0.75
N ASP A 29 -12.43 -6.54 1.36
CA ASP A 29 -13.87 -6.83 1.40
C ASP A 29 -14.58 -6.77 0.04
N GLY A 30 -13.91 -7.23 -1.02
CA GLY A 30 -14.45 -7.24 -2.38
C GLY A 30 -14.37 -5.89 -3.11
N HIS A 31 -13.81 -4.85 -2.48
CA HIS A 31 -13.59 -3.53 -3.06
C HIS A 31 -12.11 -3.31 -3.40
N ALA A 32 -11.86 -2.43 -4.36
CA ALA A 32 -10.51 -2.00 -4.71
C ALA A 32 -10.20 -0.66 -4.05
N TRP A 33 -9.18 -0.62 -3.21
CA TRP A 33 -8.63 0.60 -2.64
C TRP A 33 -7.42 1.04 -3.45
N VAL A 34 -7.45 2.25 -3.97
CA VAL A 34 -6.40 2.81 -4.84
C VAL A 34 -5.88 4.10 -4.23
N ALA A 35 -4.56 4.24 -4.14
CA ALA A 35 -3.94 5.48 -3.69
C ALA A 35 -3.88 6.51 -4.83
N ASP A 36 -4.24 7.75 -4.53
CA ASP A 36 -3.76 8.91 -5.27
C ASP A 36 -2.46 9.38 -4.61
N SER A 37 -1.34 8.96 -5.20
CA SER A 37 -0.01 9.28 -4.70
C SER A 37 0.26 10.79 -4.65
N PHE A 38 -0.38 11.59 -5.51
CA PHE A 38 -0.11 13.02 -5.56
C PHE A 38 -0.73 13.75 -4.37
N PHE A 39 -1.93 13.34 -3.96
CA PHE A 39 -2.67 13.98 -2.87
C PHE A 39 -2.58 13.26 -1.53
N GLY A 40 -2.05 12.03 -1.49
CA GLY A 40 -1.87 11.30 -0.23
C GLY A 40 -3.17 10.76 0.34
N HIS A 41 -4.11 10.37 -0.51
CA HIS A 41 -5.39 9.79 -0.09
C HIS A 41 -5.74 8.53 -0.86
N LEU A 42 -6.75 7.81 -0.39
CA LEU A 42 -7.31 6.65 -1.07
C LEU A 42 -8.69 6.95 -1.66
N PHE A 43 -9.00 6.17 -2.69
CA PHE A 43 -10.33 5.95 -3.20
C PHE A 43 -10.69 4.47 -3.07
N CYS A 44 -11.94 4.19 -2.71
CA CYS A 44 -12.52 2.85 -2.67
C CYS A 44 -13.49 2.70 -3.82
N PHE A 45 -13.30 1.68 -4.65
CA PHE A 45 -14.13 1.35 -5.79
C PHE A 45 -14.86 0.03 -5.58
N ASP A 46 -16.10 -0.05 -6.03
CA ASP A 46 -16.78 -1.32 -6.19
C ASP A 46 -16.31 -2.07 -7.46
N SER A 47 -16.88 -3.26 -7.68
CA SER A 47 -16.53 -4.10 -8.84
C SER A 47 -16.97 -3.52 -10.18
N ASP A 48 -17.91 -2.57 -10.18
CA ASP A 48 -18.45 -1.90 -11.36
C ASP A 48 -17.78 -0.53 -11.60
N GLY A 49 -16.85 -0.13 -10.73
CA GLY A 49 -16.07 1.10 -10.83
C GLY A 49 -16.72 2.32 -10.18
N GLN A 50 -17.79 2.15 -9.41
CA GLN A 50 -18.34 3.26 -8.62
C GLN A 50 -17.43 3.57 -7.45
N VAL A 51 -17.22 4.87 -7.22
CA VAL A 51 -16.51 5.35 -6.03
C VAL A 51 -17.45 5.24 -4.84
N LEU A 52 -17.10 4.37 -3.89
CA LEU A 52 -17.82 4.20 -2.63
C LEU A 52 -17.32 5.15 -1.54
N ARG A 53 -16.01 5.43 -1.57
CA ARG A 53 -15.33 6.38 -0.67
C ARG A 53 -14.19 7.07 -1.42
N ASP A 54 -13.93 8.31 -1.07
CA ASP A 54 -12.91 9.15 -1.67
C ASP A 54 -12.21 10.00 -0.61
N HIS A 55 -11.02 10.49 -0.94
CA HIS A 55 -10.24 11.40 -0.09
C HIS A 55 -9.96 10.87 1.33
N VAL A 56 -9.90 9.55 1.49
CA VAL A 56 -9.51 8.91 2.76
C VAL A 56 -8.02 9.19 2.99
N SER A 57 -7.71 10.05 3.96
CA SER A 57 -6.37 10.62 4.12
C SER A 57 -5.38 9.58 4.66
N LEU A 58 -4.25 9.40 3.99
CA LEU A 58 -3.19 8.52 4.49
C LEU A 58 -2.19 9.31 5.33
N ALA A 59 -1.60 8.62 6.30
CA ALA A 59 -0.46 9.14 7.04
C ALA A 59 0.79 9.11 6.15
N GLY A 60 1.09 10.23 5.49
CA GLY A 60 2.27 10.36 4.63
C GLY A 60 1.96 11.19 3.37
N PRO A 61 2.96 11.89 2.80
CA PRO A 61 2.73 12.80 1.67
C PRO A 61 2.71 12.15 0.27
N LEU A 62 3.21 10.93 0.06
CA LEU A 62 3.25 10.25 -1.25
C LEU A 62 3.23 8.71 -1.09
N PRO A 63 2.04 8.11 -0.89
CA PRO A 63 1.86 6.66 -0.83
C PRO A 63 2.05 6.03 -2.21
N VAL A 64 2.74 4.89 -2.33
CA VAL A 64 3.05 4.27 -3.64
C VAL A 64 2.54 2.84 -3.76
N GLY A 65 2.88 1.96 -2.83
CA GLY A 65 2.48 0.57 -2.75
C GLY A 65 1.48 0.39 -1.62
N LEU A 66 0.52 -0.51 -1.81
CA LEU A 66 -0.51 -0.85 -0.82
C LEU A 66 -0.51 -2.37 -0.58
N ALA A 67 -0.79 -2.78 0.65
CA ALA A 67 -1.03 -4.16 1.03
C ALA A 67 -2.06 -4.22 2.17
N ALA A 68 -3.22 -4.83 1.92
CA ALA A 68 -4.26 -5.00 2.93
C ALA A 68 -3.92 -6.14 3.90
N ASP A 69 -4.22 -5.96 5.18
CA ASP A 69 -4.10 -7.00 6.21
C ASP A 69 -5.44 -7.38 6.87
N GLY A 70 -6.55 -7.04 6.19
CA GLY A 70 -7.90 -7.15 6.71
C GLY A 70 -8.53 -5.76 6.81
N GLU A 71 -8.83 -5.31 8.03
CA GLU A 71 -9.48 -4.02 8.31
C GLU A 71 -8.54 -2.80 8.16
N THR A 72 -7.25 -3.03 7.96
CA THR A 72 -6.26 -1.97 7.74
C THR A 72 -5.44 -2.23 6.50
N LEU A 73 -4.61 -1.26 6.14
CA LEU A 73 -3.69 -1.39 5.02
C LEU A 73 -2.29 -0.87 5.40
N TRP A 74 -1.27 -1.53 4.88
CA TRP A 74 0.10 -1.05 4.85
C TRP A 74 0.38 -0.32 3.55
N HIS A 75 0.99 0.84 3.64
CA HIS A 75 1.56 1.51 2.48
C HIS A 75 3.01 1.87 2.72
N ASP A 76 3.80 1.87 1.66
CA ASP A 76 5.03 2.63 1.68
C ASP A 76 4.73 4.08 1.31
N ASP A 77 5.65 4.96 1.69
CA ASP A 77 5.61 6.35 1.27
C ASP A 77 6.99 6.81 0.85
N LEU A 78 7.08 7.47 -0.29
CA LEU A 78 8.33 7.78 -0.96
C LEU A 78 9.17 8.84 -0.21
N TRP A 79 8.54 9.70 0.58
CA TRP A 79 9.19 10.82 1.27
C TRP A 79 9.43 10.58 2.75
N VAL A 80 9.07 9.41 3.27
CA VAL A 80 9.27 9.02 4.66
C VAL A 80 9.98 7.66 4.75
N PRO A 81 10.75 7.42 5.82
CA PRO A 81 11.54 6.20 5.97
C PRO A 81 10.71 5.03 6.53
N PHE A 82 9.38 5.04 6.37
CA PHE A 82 8.48 4.10 7.03
C PHE A 82 7.59 3.36 6.03
N PHE A 83 7.27 2.11 6.35
CA PHE A 83 6.00 1.50 5.97
C PHE A 83 4.99 1.87 7.04
N ILE A 84 3.80 2.32 6.62
CA ILE A 84 2.81 2.93 7.49
C ILE A 84 1.52 2.15 7.39
N ARG A 85 0.94 1.83 8.54
CA ARG A 85 -0.34 1.13 8.65
C ARG A 85 -1.44 2.15 8.93
N SER A 86 -2.50 2.11 8.12
CA SER A 86 -3.61 3.05 8.18
C SER A 86 -4.95 2.30 8.26
N GLY A 87 -5.84 2.75 9.13
CA GLY A 87 -7.16 2.14 9.35
C GLY A 87 -8.17 2.59 8.31
N LEU A 88 -8.80 1.65 7.60
CA LEU A 88 -9.71 1.96 6.49
C LEU A 88 -11.06 2.49 6.99
N ASP A 89 -11.62 1.90 8.04
CA ASP A 89 -12.91 2.32 8.62
C ASP A 89 -12.83 3.61 9.45
N HIS A 90 -11.62 4.09 9.72
CA HIS A 90 -11.36 5.27 10.56
C HIS A 90 -10.74 6.41 9.72
N ASP A 91 -11.22 6.58 8.50
CA ASP A 91 -10.80 7.62 7.55
C ASP A 91 -9.27 7.74 7.39
N GLY A 92 -8.58 6.59 7.35
CA GLY A 92 -7.14 6.50 7.12
C GLY A 92 -6.30 6.87 8.34
N GLN A 93 -6.88 6.81 9.54
CA GLN A 93 -6.17 7.00 10.80
C GLN A 93 -4.85 6.21 10.84
N PHE A 94 -3.78 6.87 11.26
CA PHE A 94 -2.51 6.22 11.58
C PHE A 94 -2.67 5.14 12.67
N VAL A 95 -2.20 3.93 12.40
CA VAL A 95 -2.22 2.79 13.33
C VAL A 95 -0.83 2.49 13.87
N ASP A 96 0.15 2.23 13.00
CA ASP A 96 1.55 1.94 13.36
C ASP A 96 2.48 2.22 12.17
N CYS A 97 3.79 2.14 12.39
CA CYS A 97 4.79 2.16 11.33
C CYS A 97 6.00 1.25 11.62
N ILE A 98 6.65 0.81 10.54
CA ILE A 98 7.90 0.05 10.55
C ILE A 98 8.93 0.86 9.77
N GLU A 99 10.09 1.11 10.38
CA GLU A 99 11.20 1.73 9.66
C GLU A 99 11.69 0.82 8.53
N LYS A 100 11.88 1.37 7.34
CA LYS A 100 12.35 0.63 6.17
C LYS A 100 13.75 0.05 6.47
N PRO A 101 13.94 -1.28 6.41
CA PRO A 101 15.21 -1.91 6.81
C PRO A 101 16.34 -1.67 5.81
N PHE A 102 16.02 -1.14 4.63
CA PHE A 102 16.95 -0.75 3.58
C PHE A 102 17.22 0.76 3.56
N ARG A 103 16.87 1.48 4.64
CA ARG A 103 17.20 2.89 4.76
C ARG A 103 18.71 3.06 4.82
N GLU A 104 19.29 3.59 3.76
CA GLU A 104 20.65 4.12 3.79
C GLU A 104 20.67 5.41 4.63
N PRO A 105 21.48 5.49 5.70
CA PRO A 105 21.66 6.73 6.46
C PRO A 105 22.07 7.85 5.51
N PHE A 106 21.36 8.99 5.57
CA PHE A 106 21.61 10.16 4.72
C PHE A 106 21.28 10.01 3.23
N ALA A 107 20.53 8.97 2.82
CA ALA A 107 20.00 8.90 1.46
C ALA A 107 19.23 10.19 1.11
N PRO A 108 19.55 10.86 -0.02
CA PRO A 108 18.74 11.97 -0.47
C PRO A 108 17.33 11.47 -0.76
N LYS A 109 16.32 12.30 -0.49
CA LYS A 109 14.94 11.97 -0.83
C LYS A 109 14.86 11.56 -2.31
N PRO A 110 14.21 10.43 -2.63
CA PRO A 110 13.41 9.58 -1.73
C PRO A 110 14.23 8.70 -0.76
N TYR A 111 13.78 8.57 0.50
CA TYR A 111 14.54 7.92 1.59
C TYR A 111 14.67 6.39 1.42
N GLY A 112 15.62 5.99 0.57
CA GLY A 112 16.07 4.61 0.41
C GLY A 112 15.12 3.75 -0.40
N GLY A 113 14.96 4.05 -1.68
CA GLY A 113 14.42 3.07 -2.63
C GLY A 113 12.93 3.17 -2.92
N VAL A 114 12.59 2.89 -4.18
CA VAL A 114 11.21 2.82 -4.67
C VAL A 114 10.70 1.41 -4.43
N THR A 115 9.79 1.25 -3.48
CA THR A 115 8.98 0.04 -3.39
C THR A 115 8.14 -0.07 -4.66
N ARG A 116 8.19 -1.20 -5.35
CA ARG A 116 7.35 -1.42 -6.54
C ARG A 116 6.14 -2.30 -6.28
N GLY A 117 6.17 -3.07 -5.21
CA GLY A 117 5.12 -4.02 -4.88
C GLY A 117 5.18 -4.36 -3.41
N MET A 118 4.00 -4.44 -2.83
CA MET A 118 3.77 -4.88 -1.46
C MET A 118 2.68 -5.95 -1.50
N GLY A 119 2.75 -6.89 -0.57
CA GLY A 119 1.71 -7.88 -0.33
C GLY A 119 1.73 -8.29 1.13
N HIS A 120 0.60 -8.75 1.64
CA HIS A 120 0.50 -9.19 3.02
C HIS A 120 -0.21 -10.54 3.08
N ASN A 121 0.25 -11.42 3.97
CA ASN A 121 -0.37 -12.69 4.31
C ASN A 121 -0.20 -12.96 5.81
N ASP A 122 -0.60 -14.14 6.26
CA ASP A 122 -0.49 -14.53 7.68
C ASP A 122 0.95 -14.53 8.20
N GLU A 123 1.95 -14.61 7.32
CA GLU A 123 3.37 -14.56 7.68
C GLU A 123 3.92 -13.12 7.74
N GLY A 124 3.14 -12.12 7.37
CA GLY A 124 3.48 -10.71 7.46
C GLY A 124 3.52 -9.97 6.12
N LEU A 125 4.28 -8.87 6.12
CA LEU A 125 4.37 -7.92 5.02
C LEU A 125 5.56 -8.26 4.11
N TRP A 126 5.28 -8.44 2.83
CA TRP A 126 6.25 -8.73 1.78
C TRP A 126 6.47 -7.47 0.94
N VAL A 127 7.73 -7.08 0.74
CA VAL A 127 8.07 -5.85 0.03
C VAL A 127 9.19 -6.10 -0.98
N ILE A 128 9.03 -5.59 -2.19
CA ILE A 128 10.09 -5.56 -3.21
C ILE A 128 11.02 -4.37 -2.93
N ASP A 129 12.20 -4.66 -2.38
CA ASP A 129 13.32 -3.72 -2.29
C ASP A 129 14.05 -3.71 -3.65
N ARG A 130 13.60 -2.81 -4.53
CA ARG A 130 14.14 -2.65 -5.88
C ARG A 130 15.56 -2.13 -5.89
N GLU A 131 15.97 -1.39 -4.86
CA GLU A 131 17.31 -0.81 -4.78
C GLU A 131 18.36 -1.91 -4.62
N HIS A 132 18.09 -2.89 -3.77
CA HIS A 132 18.98 -4.02 -3.53
C HIS A 132 18.62 -5.28 -4.33
N GLY A 133 17.57 -5.24 -5.14
CA GLY A 133 17.15 -6.36 -5.98
C GLY A 133 16.70 -7.58 -5.17
N ARG A 134 15.99 -7.37 -4.05
CA ARG A 134 15.54 -8.43 -3.14
C ARG A 134 14.07 -8.26 -2.75
N ILE A 135 13.49 -9.32 -2.20
CA ILE A 135 12.22 -9.27 -1.47
C ILE A 135 12.56 -9.35 0.02
N ILE A 136 11.96 -8.47 0.82
CA ILE A 136 12.02 -8.54 2.28
C ILE A 136 10.68 -9.02 2.81
N GLN A 137 10.72 -9.83 3.86
CA GLN A 137 9.56 -10.19 4.66
C GLN A 137 9.71 -9.53 6.03
N LEU A 138 8.69 -8.79 6.43
CA LEU A 138 8.59 -8.16 7.75
C LEU A 138 7.53 -8.93 8.52
N SER A 139 7.96 -9.70 9.51
CA SER A 139 7.05 -10.40 10.40
C SER A 139 6.18 -9.40 11.15
N PRO A 140 4.90 -9.72 11.42
CA PRO A 140 4.10 -8.93 12.34
C PRO A 140 4.88 -8.80 13.66
N ARG A 141 4.96 -7.59 14.20
CA ARG A 141 5.60 -7.37 15.51
C ARG A 141 4.95 -8.34 16.50
N ASP A 142 5.77 -9.16 17.14
CA ASP A 142 5.36 -9.85 18.35
C ASP A 142 4.98 -8.76 19.37
N PRO A 143 3.75 -8.76 19.96
CA PRO A 143 3.32 -7.71 20.89
C PRO A 143 4.29 -7.47 22.06
N ASP A 144 5.18 -8.42 22.34
CA ASP A 144 6.17 -8.35 23.42
C ASP A 144 7.57 -7.88 22.99
N GLY A 145 7.79 -7.49 21.73
CA GLY A 145 8.95 -6.69 21.34
C GLY A 145 10.33 -7.35 21.57
N VAL A 146 10.47 -8.65 21.32
CA VAL A 146 11.78 -9.30 21.26
C VAL A 146 11.91 -10.04 19.92
N ALA A 147 12.64 -9.45 18.99
CA ALA A 147 13.12 -10.17 17.82
C ALA A 147 14.04 -11.30 18.29
N ALA A 148 13.73 -12.54 17.92
CA ALA A 148 14.63 -13.69 18.05
C ALA A 148 15.65 -13.70 16.91
#